data_AF-A0AAE1CRX9-F1
#
_entry.id   AF-A0AAE1CRX9-F1
#
_cell.length_a   1.000
_cell.length_b   1.000
_cell.length_c   1.000
_cell.angle_alpha   90.00
_cell.angle_beta   90.00
_cell.angle_gamma   90.00
#
_symmetry.space_group_name_H-M   'P 1'
#
loop_
_entity.id
_entity.type
_entity.pdbx_description
1 polymer ?
#
loop_
_entity_poly.entity_id
_entity_poly.type
_entity_poly.pdbx_seq_one_letter_code
_entity_poly.pdbx_strand_id
1 'polypeptide(L)'
;MEVSIKSLETRLEDKVGDLRAAVDGKVDGLDSNIETRFSNLNLRMNSLENRLEDKLVHLDTQTVTNQCAIATSGEQDRLANLFSSFTSLSGLTQDLLLRFNTLSTGYAGGALVPVEEYFDPLGTGRKEWRLAFRGTPYINVQVCPAYMHGTGIPVVVEEGCKQFNRSLPCANHYRNREVFDNWAGVDEVLLAVYKNDHMVHSVIFNGKSSSYTNWFAEGRIIDSSWDDITTQPHIFFGIAGQLNAQVTPRFYMSRNDDKGCPGFNGWFLAGDITQGCPVERTISFPSFFYFTRETLTVWASPSAGQADAFGIFVKYE
;
A
#
# COMPACT_ATOMS: atom_id res chain seq x y z
N MET A 1 -78.19 11.73 -1.89
CA MET A 1 -76.97 11.82 -1.07
C MET A 1 -76.33 10.43 -0.90
N GLU A 2 -77.06 9.44 -0.38
CA GLU A 2 -76.55 8.08 -0.17
C GLU A 2 -76.07 7.37 -1.46
N VAL A 3 -76.81 7.52 -2.56
CA VAL A 3 -76.42 6.96 -3.88
C VAL A 3 -75.11 7.56 -4.40
N SER A 4 -74.85 8.84 -4.13
CA SER A 4 -73.64 9.53 -4.58
C SER A 4 -72.41 9.15 -3.76
N ILE A 5 -72.58 8.83 -2.47
CA ILE A 5 -71.50 8.35 -1.59
C ILE A 5 -71.05 6.95 -2.01
N LYS A 6 -72.00 6.03 -2.24
CA LYS A 6 -71.68 4.67 -2.74
C LYS A 6 -70.93 4.70 -4.07
N SER A 7 -71.34 5.59 -4.98
CA SER A 7 -70.63 5.77 -6.26
C SER A 7 -69.20 6.30 -6.10
N LEU A 8 -68.94 7.13 -5.10
CA LEU A 8 -67.59 7.63 -4.79
C LEU A 8 -66.73 6.56 -4.12
N GLU A 9 -67.30 5.76 -3.23
CA GLU A 9 -66.63 4.63 -2.59
C GLU A 9 -66.15 3.61 -3.62
N THR A 10 -67.03 3.18 -4.55
CA THR A 10 -66.64 2.25 -5.62
C THR A 10 -65.52 2.81 -6.49
N ARG A 11 -65.60 4.09 -6.89
CA ARG A 11 -64.54 4.74 -7.68
C ARG A 11 -63.21 4.85 -6.95
N LEU A 12 -63.24 4.95 -5.62
CA LEU A 12 -62.04 5.01 -4.80
C LEU A 12 -61.41 3.62 -4.68
N GLU A 13 -62.23 2.58 -4.46
CA GLU A 13 -61.79 1.18 -4.44
C GLU A 13 -61.15 0.78 -5.77
N ASP A 14 -61.78 1.14 -6.89
CA ASP A 14 -61.24 0.90 -8.24
C ASP A 14 -59.87 1.57 -8.40
N LYS A 15 -59.73 2.85 -8.03
CA LYS A 15 -58.46 3.57 -8.12
C LYS A 15 -57.38 3.00 -7.21
N VAL A 16 -57.73 2.53 -6.02
CA VAL A 16 -56.79 1.87 -5.11
C VAL A 16 -56.36 0.52 -5.68
N GLY A 17 -57.27 -0.22 -6.32
CA GLY A 17 -56.97 -1.43 -7.07
C GLY A 17 -55.97 -1.17 -8.21
N ASP A 18 -56.25 -0.16 -9.05
CA ASP A 18 -55.39 0.23 -10.16
C ASP A 18 -53.99 0.65 -9.68
N LEU A 19 -53.92 1.41 -8.58
CA LEU A 19 -52.64 1.85 -8.01
C LEU A 19 -51.83 0.68 -7.45
N ARG A 20 -52.47 -0.29 -6.78
CA ARG A 20 -51.79 -1.50 -6.29
C ARG A 20 -51.23 -2.30 -7.46
N ALA A 21 -52.04 -2.57 -8.48
CA ALA A 21 -51.61 -3.29 -9.67
C ALA A 21 -50.44 -2.58 -10.38
N ALA A 22 -50.47 -1.24 -10.45
CA ALA A 22 -49.38 -0.47 -11.04
C ALA A 22 -48.08 -0.50 -10.21
N VAL A 23 -48.19 -0.57 -8.88
CA VAL A 23 -47.03 -0.70 -7.98
C VAL A 23 -46.45 -2.11 -8.07
N ASP A 24 -47.29 -3.14 -8.00
CA ASP A 24 -46.86 -4.54 -8.10
C ASP A 24 -46.15 -4.79 -9.43
N GLY A 25 -46.70 -4.29 -10.54
CA GLY A 25 -46.05 -4.39 -11.85
C GLY A 25 -44.69 -3.67 -11.92
N LYS A 26 -44.47 -2.58 -11.16
CA LYS A 26 -43.16 -1.93 -11.07
C LYS A 26 -42.18 -2.72 -10.20
N VAL A 27 -42.66 -3.34 -9.13
CA VAL A 27 -41.84 -4.19 -8.25
C VAL A 27 -41.38 -5.43 -9.02
N ASP A 28 -42.29 -6.11 -9.70
CA ASP A 28 -41.97 -7.27 -10.54
C ASP A 28 -40.98 -6.90 -11.66
N GLY A 29 -41.16 -5.72 -12.27
CA GLY A 29 -40.23 -5.22 -13.29
C GLY A 29 -38.83 -4.90 -12.75
N LEU A 30 -38.73 -4.42 -11.51
CA LEU A 30 -37.46 -4.19 -10.84
C LEU A 30 -36.77 -5.51 -10.48
N ASP A 31 -37.54 -6.47 -9.96
CA ASP A 31 -37.03 -7.79 -9.57
C ASP A 31 -36.44 -8.53 -10.78
N SER A 32 -37.19 -8.57 -11.89
CA SER A 32 -36.73 -9.12 -13.15
C SER A 32 -35.44 -8.46 -13.68
N ASN A 33 -35.30 -7.14 -13.51
CA ASN A 33 -34.10 -6.41 -13.92
C ASN A 33 -32.89 -6.77 -13.03
N ILE A 34 -33.11 -6.92 -11.73
CA ILE A 34 -32.08 -7.36 -10.78
C ILE A 34 -31.62 -8.78 -11.11
N GLU A 35 -32.54 -9.72 -11.30
CA GLU A 35 -32.22 -11.11 -11.68
C GLU A 35 -31.42 -11.16 -12.99
N THR A 36 -31.83 -10.38 -13.98
CA THR A 36 -31.14 -10.30 -15.28
C THR A 36 -29.71 -9.77 -15.13
N ARG A 37 -29.50 -8.74 -14.30
CA ARG A 37 -28.17 -8.20 -14.04
C ARG A 37 -27.29 -9.19 -13.27
N PHE A 38 -27.86 -9.88 -12.28
CA PHE A 38 -27.15 -10.88 -11.50
C PHE A 38 -26.72 -12.08 -12.36
N SER A 39 -27.61 -12.56 -13.23
CA SER A 39 -27.29 -13.61 -14.20
C SER A 39 -26.16 -13.20 -15.16
N ASN A 40 -26.20 -11.97 -15.68
CA ASN A 40 -25.12 -11.44 -16.52
C ASN A 40 -23.78 -11.32 -15.78
N LEU A 41 -23.80 -10.91 -14.51
CA LEU A 41 -22.60 -10.88 -13.66
C LEU A 41 -22.01 -12.27 -13.46
N ASN A 42 -22.86 -13.26 -13.17
CA ASN A 42 -22.45 -14.65 -12.99
C ASN A 42 -21.80 -15.24 -14.26
N LEU A 43 -22.38 -14.97 -15.43
CA LEU A 43 -21.81 -15.38 -16.71
C LEU A 43 -20.43 -14.75 -16.98
N ARG A 44 -20.27 -13.46 -16.66
CA ARG A 44 -18.97 -12.79 -16.78
C ARG A 44 -17.92 -13.37 -15.83
N MET A 45 -18.32 -13.74 -14.62
CA MET A 45 -17.45 -14.36 -13.63
C MET A 45 -16.94 -15.73 -14.10
N ASN A 46 -17.85 -16.60 -14.57
CA ASN A 46 -17.48 -17.91 -15.11
C ASN A 46 -16.58 -17.79 -16.37
N SER A 47 -16.84 -16.78 -17.22
CA SER A 47 -15.98 -16.51 -18.37
C SER A 47 -14.57 -16.09 -17.96
N LEU A 48 -14.43 -15.33 -16.88
CA LEU A 48 -13.14 -14.94 -16.34
C LEU A 48 -12.40 -16.13 -15.73
N GLU A 49 -13.11 -16.99 -15.00
CA GLU A 49 -12.57 -18.22 -14.41
C GLU A 49 -11.98 -19.14 -15.49
N ASN A 50 -12.73 -19.42 -16.56
CA ASN A 50 -12.24 -20.23 -17.68
C ASN A 50 -11.00 -19.61 -18.37
N ARG A 51 -10.94 -18.28 -18.49
CA ARG A 51 -9.78 -17.58 -19.05
C ARG A 51 -8.56 -17.61 -18.13
N LEU A 52 -8.78 -17.76 -16.83
CA LEU A 52 -7.73 -17.94 -15.82
C LEU A 52 -7.17 -19.36 -15.88
N GLU A 53 -8.03 -20.37 -15.97
CA GLU A 53 -7.64 -21.78 -16.10
C GLU A 53 -6.82 -22.02 -17.38
N ASP A 54 -7.24 -21.48 -18.52
CA ASP A 54 -6.52 -21.60 -19.80
C ASP A 54 -5.11 -20.94 -19.74
N LYS A 55 -5.00 -19.79 -19.07
CA LYS A 55 -3.70 -19.14 -18.83
C LYS A 55 -2.80 -19.92 -17.87
N LEU A 56 -3.38 -20.73 -16.99
CA LEU A 56 -2.67 -21.63 -16.06
C LEU A 56 -2.06 -22.83 -16.80
N VAL A 57 -2.74 -23.37 -17.82
CA VAL A 57 -2.21 -24.47 -18.64
C VAL A 57 -1.03 -24.02 -19.51
N HIS A 58 -1.03 -22.76 -19.95
CA HIS A 58 0.04 -22.20 -20.76
C HIS A 58 1.27 -21.70 -19.96
N LEU A 59 1.26 -21.93 -18.64
CA LEU A 59 2.23 -21.39 -17.67
C LEU A 59 3.56 -22.17 -17.60
N ASP A 60 3.57 -23.41 -18.10
CA ASP A 60 4.65 -24.39 -17.92
C ASP A 60 5.87 -24.21 -18.87
N THR A 61 5.92 -23.18 -19.72
CA THR A 61 6.88 -23.17 -20.85
C THR A 61 7.86 -21.99 -20.99
N GLN A 62 7.79 -20.89 -20.24
CA GLN A 62 8.75 -19.78 -20.43
C GLN A 62 9.01 -18.97 -19.14
N THR A 63 10.28 -18.89 -18.73
CA THR A 63 10.79 -18.19 -17.53
C THR A 63 11.59 -16.94 -17.93
N VAL A 64 11.27 -15.77 -17.35
CA VAL A 64 12.10 -14.54 -17.33
C VAL A 64 12.03 -13.94 -15.90
N THR A 65 12.93 -13.00 -15.59
CA THR A 65 13.51 -12.61 -14.29
C THR A 65 12.92 -11.30 -13.73
N ASN A 66 12.44 -11.24 -12.47
CA ASN A 66 11.89 -10.01 -11.87
C ASN A 66 12.38 -9.64 -10.45
N GLN A 67 12.54 -8.33 -10.23
CA GLN A 67 12.97 -7.67 -8.98
C GLN A 67 11.90 -7.75 -7.88
N CYS A 68 12.34 -7.93 -6.62
CA CYS A 68 11.52 -8.20 -5.43
C CYS A 68 10.70 -9.51 -5.43
N ALA A 69 11.13 -10.45 -6.27
CA ALA A 69 10.93 -11.88 -6.08
C ALA A 69 11.10 -12.33 -4.62
N ILE A 70 10.08 -13.00 -4.08
CA ILE A 70 10.23 -13.92 -2.94
C ILE A 70 11.34 -14.90 -3.33
N ALA A 71 12.28 -15.22 -2.46
CA ALA A 71 13.31 -16.21 -2.77
C ALA A 71 12.68 -17.62 -2.92
N THR A 72 12.10 -17.90 -4.08
CA THR A 72 11.75 -19.23 -4.60
C THR A 72 11.78 -19.16 -6.12
N SER A 73 12.70 -19.93 -6.70
CA SER A 73 12.95 -20.06 -8.14
C SER A 73 11.68 -20.41 -8.93
N GLY A 74 11.38 -19.66 -10.00
CA GLY A 74 10.62 -20.16 -11.17
C GLY A 74 9.26 -19.53 -11.51
N GLU A 75 8.61 -18.76 -10.62
CA GLU A 75 7.17 -18.42 -10.75
C GLU A 75 6.82 -16.92 -10.97
N GLN A 76 7.79 -16.04 -11.24
CA GLN A 76 7.63 -14.62 -10.87
C GLN A 76 7.11 -13.64 -11.92
N ASP A 77 7.31 -13.87 -13.21
CA ASP A 77 6.83 -12.91 -14.22
C ASP A 77 5.32 -12.98 -14.47
N ARG A 78 4.72 -14.12 -14.11
CA ARG A 78 3.29 -14.37 -14.30
C ARG A 78 2.49 -14.12 -13.02
N LEU A 79 3.11 -14.28 -11.84
CA LEU A 79 2.61 -13.74 -10.58
C LEU A 79 2.49 -12.20 -10.63
N ALA A 80 3.45 -11.47 -11.21
CA ALA A 80 3.36 -10.00 -11.30
C ALA A 80 2.15 -9.51 -12.13
N ASN A 81 1.84 -10.17 -13.25
CA ASN A 81 0.67 -9.86 -14.07
C ASN A 81 -0.65 -10.34 -13.43
N LEU A 82 -0.61 -11.47 -12.71
CA LEU A 82 -1.74 -11.94 -11.90
C LEU A 82 -2.02 -10.99 -10.74
N PHE A 83 -0.98 -10.49 -10.06
CA PHE A 83 -1.06 -9.44 -9.03
C PHE A 83 -1.64 -8.17 -9.63
N SER A 84 -1.23 -7.71 -10.82
CA SER A 84 -1.82 -6.52 -11.47
C SER A 84 -3.31 -6.68 -11.81
N SER A 85 -3.74 -7.90 -12.16
CA SER A 85 -5.14 -8.22 -12.44
C SER A 85 -5.94 -8.39 -11.14
N PHE A 86 -5.32 -8.94 -10.10
CA PHE A 86 -5.88 -9.07 -8.76
C PHE A 86 -5.96 -7.71 -8.05
N THR A 87 -5.03 -6.79 -8.29
CA THR A 87 -5.12 -5.40 -7.80
C THR A 87 -6.18 -4.61 -8.56
N SER A 88 -6.39 -4.89 -9.85
CA SER A 88 -7.51 -4.33 -10.61
C SER A 88 -8.86 -4.86 -10.11
N LEU A 89 -8.95 -6.16 -9.81
CA LEU A 89 -10.12 -6.78 -9.19
C LEU A 89 -10.34 -6.30 -7.75
N SER A 90 -9.30 -6.22 -6.93
CA SER A 90 -9.40 -5.66 -5.58
C SER A 90 -9.78 -4.19 -5.64
N GLY A 91 -9.37 -3.46 -6.68
CA GLY A 91 -9.79 -2.09 -6.97
C GLY A 91 -11.27 -1.99 -7.29
N LEU A 92 -11.80 -2.91 -8.10
CA LEU A 92 -13.24 -2.98 -8.36
C LEU A 92 -14.03 -3.41 -7.11
N THR A 93 -13.52 -4.36 -6.33
CA THR A 93 -14.14 -4.78 -5.06
C THR A 93 -14.05 -3.67 -4.01
N GLN A 94 -12.99 -2.87 -3.99
CA GLN A 94 -12.84 -1.70 -3.12
C GLN A 94 -13.67 -0.52 -3.57
N ASP A 95 -13.79 -0.24 -4.87
CA ASP A 95 -14.73 0.78 -5.39
C ASP A 95 -16.17 0.37 -5.05
N LEU A 96 -16.49 -0.92 -5.14
CA LEU A 96 -17.78 -1.46 -4.72
C LEU A 96 -17.99 -1.33 -3.20
N LEU A 97 -16.99 -1.66 -2.38
CA LEU A 97 -17.03 -1.50 -0.92
C LEU A 97 -17.10 -0.03 -0.49
N LEU A 98 -16.41 0.88 -1.18
CA LEU A 98 -16.46 2.32 -0.93
C LEU A 98 -17.83 2.88 -1.32
N ARG A 99 -18.39 2.48 -2.47
CA ARG A 99 -19.76 2.84 -2.85
C ARG A 99 -20.79 2.26 -1.87
N PHE A 100 -20.59 1.03 -1.42
CA PHE A 100 -21.45 0.40 -0.41
C PHE A 100 -21.34 1.10 0.95
N ASN A 101 -20.12 1.46 1.39
CA ASN A 101 -19.91 2.25 2.59
C ASN A 101 -20.49 3.66 2.45
N THR A 102 -20.41 4.30 1.29
CA THR A 102 -21.03 5.61 1.04
C THR A 102 -22.57 5.53 1.10
N LEU A 103 -23.14 4.40 0.67
CA LEU A 103 -24.56 4.10 0.82
C LEU A 103 -24.93 3.74 2.28
N SER A 104 -24.01 3.11 3.02
CA SER A 104 -24.17 2.72 4.43
C SER A 104 -23.97 3.89 5.41
N THR A 105 -23.09 4.85 5.12
CA THR A 105 -22.78 6.01 5.98
C THR A 105 -23.78 7.15 5.79
N GLY A 106 -24.68 7.05 4.82
CA GLY A 106 -25.92 7.85 4.80
C GLY A 106 -26.82 7.59 6.02
N TYR A 107 -26.57 6.54 6.79
CA TYR A 107 -27.31 6.19 8.01
C TYR A 107 -26.41 5.54 9.09
N ALA A 108 -25.41 6.25 9.63
CA ALA A 108 -24.83 5.89 10.94
C ALA A 108 -24.09 7.08 11.57
N GLY A 109 -24.73 7.73 12.55
CA GLY A 109 -24.16 8.85 13.30
C GLY A 109 -23.04 8.46 14.27
N GLY A 110 -21.81 8.40 13.76
CA GLY A 110 -20.58 8.36 14.56
C GLY A 110 -19.54 9.30 13.96
N ALA A 111 -19.05 10.27 14.73
CA ALA A 111 -18.09 11.26 14.25
C ALA A 111 -16.76 10.58 13.84
N LEU A 112 -16.46 10.61 12.54
CA LEU A 112 -15.16 10.24 12.00
C LEU A 112 -14.15 11.31 12.43
N VAL A 113 -13.11 10.93 13.17
CA VAL A 113 -11.94 11.79 13.31
C VAL A 113 -11.28 11.82 11.92
N PRO A 114 -11.18 12.99 11.26
CA PRO A 114 -10.56 13.07 9.95
C PRO A 114 -9.08 12.72 10.08
N VAL A 115 -8.63 11.72 9.34
CA VAL A 115 -7.21 11.42 9.20
C VAL A 115 -6.61 12.52 8.34
N GLU A 116 -5.52 13.11 8.82
CA GLU A 116 -4.83 14.14 8.08
C GLU A 116 -4.19 13.54 6.82
N GLU A 117 -4.58 14.04 5.65
CA GLU A 117 -4.08 13.53 4.36
C GLU A 117 -2.70 14.10 4.00
N TYR A 118 -2.47 15.35 4.39
CA TYR A 118 -1.25 16.10 4.10
C TYR A 118 -0.52 16.44 5.40
N PHE A 119 0.77 16.18 5.42
CA PHE A 119 1.66 16.29 6.57
C PHE A 119 2.69 17.39 6.33
N ASP A 120 3.24 17.91 7.43
CA ASP A 120 4.44 18.75 7.44
C ASP A 120 5.58 17.99 8.16
N PRO A 121 6.10 16.91 7.56
CA PRO A 121 7.10 16.06 8.20
C PRO A 121 8.42 16.81 8.48
N LEU A 122 8.69 17.89 7.74
CA LEU A 122 9.92 18.68 7.84
C LEU A 122 9.76 19.94 8.74
N GLY A 123 8.58 20.19 9.29
CA GLY A 123 8.35 21.34 10.20
C GLY A 123 8.46 22.71 9.52
N THR A 124 8.13 22.79 8.24
CA THR A 124 8.21 24.00 7.40
C THR A 124 7.04 24.97 7.62
N GLY A 125 6.02 24.54 8.36
CA GLY A 125 4.72 25.21 8.49
C GLY A 125 3.74 24.90 7.36
N ARG A 126 4.09 24.01 6.42
CA ARG A 126 3.26 23.67 5.25
C ARG A 126 2.92 22.18 5.22
N LYS A 127 1.62 21.88 5.17
CA LYS A 127 1.09 20.52 5.01
C LYS A 127 0.99 20.18 3.52
N GLU A 128 2.11 19.77 2.93
CA GLU A 128 2.24 19.54 1.48
C GLU A 128 2.69 18.10 1.12
N TRP A 129 2.96 17.27 2.12
CA TRP A 129 3.45 15.91 1.93
C TRP A 129 2.35 14.88 2.17
N ARG A 130 2.09 13.97 1.23
CA ARG A 130 1.18 12.83 1.44
C ARG A 130 1.97 11.60 1.86
N LEU A 131 1.54 10.90 2.90
CA LEU A 131 2.13 9.62 3.29
C LEU A 131 1.78 8.55 2.24
N ALA A 132 2.79 8.04 1.55
CA ALA A 132 2.66 6.96 0.58
C ALA A 132 2.76 5.60 1.25
N PHE A 133 3.78 5.39 2.09
CA PHE A 133 4.03 4.11 2.73
C PHE A 133 4.61 4.28 4.14
N ARG A 134 4.23 3.41 5.07
CA ARG A 134 4.84 3.28 6.40
C ARG A 134 5.29 1.85 6.62
N GLY A 135 6.59 1.67 6.85
CA GLY A 135 7.16 0.43 7.36
C GLY A 135 6.90 0.31 8.87
N THR A 136 6.52 -0.88 9.31
CA THR A 136 6.28 -1.24 10.71
C THR A 136 7.12 -2.46 11.03
N PRO A 137 8.02 -2.42 12.02
CA PRO A 137 8.91 -3.53 12.28
C PRO A 137 8.18 -4.66 13.02
N TYR A 138 8.71 -5.88 12.92
CA TYR A 138 8.32 -7.04 13.72
C TYR A 138 6.91 -7.61 13.53
N ILE A 139 6.24 -7.29 12.43
CA ILE A 139 4.86 -7.72 12.15
C ILE A 139 4.76 -9.00 11.30
N ASN A 140 5.89 -9.63 10.97
CA ASN A 140 6.01 -10.79 10.07
C ASN A 140 5.44 -10.57 8.66
N VAL A 141 5.51 -9.33 8.16
CA VAL A 141 5.12 -8.97 6.79
C VAL A 141 6.34 -8.40 6.07
N GLN A 142 6.62 -8.91 4.86
CA GLN A 142 7.79 -8.49 4.11
C GLN A 142 7.64 -7.06 3.55
N VAL A 143 8.68 -6.24 3.65
CA VAL A 143 8.61 -4.82 3.26
C VAL A 143 8.41 -4.64 1.76
N CYS A 144 9.22 -5.30 0.92
CA CYS A 144 9.16 -5.03 -0.52
C CYS A 144 7.82 -5.47 -1.15
N PRO A 145 7.29 -6.69 -0.89
CA PRO A 145 5.97 -7.08 -1.38
C PRO A 145 4.84 -6.18 -0.85
N ALA A 146 4.91 -5.77 0.42
CA ALA A 146 3.95 -4.84 1.01
C ALA A 146 3.99 -3.48 0.31
N TYR A 147 5.18 -2.95 0.02
CA TYR A 147 5.35 -1.69 -0.71
C TYR A 147 4.85 -1.79 -2.16
N MET A 148 5.29 -2.81 -2.89
CA MET A 148 5.00 -2.96 -4.32
C MET A 148 3.52 -3.27 -4.58
N HIS A 149 2.93 -4.16 -3.78
CA HIS A 149 1.65 -4.78 -4.08
C HIS A 149 0.62 -4.69 -2.95
N GLY A 150 0.99 -4.17 -1.76
CA GLY A 150 0.13 -4.23 -0.59
C GLY A 150 0.03 -5.63 0.03
N THR A 151 0.91 -6.56 -0.34
CA THR A 151 0.89 -7.94 0.17
C THR A 151 1.03 -7.96 1.69
N GLY A 152 0.12 -8.67 2.36
CA GLY A 152 0.10 -8.79 3.82
C GLY A 152 -0.44 -7.55 4.55
N ILE A 153 -0.93 -6.53 3.84
CA ILE A 153 -1.59 -5.37 4.44
C ILE A 153 -3.12 -5.58 4.41
N PRO A 154 -3.82 -5.45 5.56
CA PRO A 154 -5.27 -5.49 5.58
C PRO A 154 -5.91 -4.35 4.76
N VAL A 155 -7.13 -4.58 4.26
CA VAL A 155 -7.90 -3.57 3.51
C VAL A 155 -8.15 -2.31 4.35
N VAL A 156 -8.41 -2.50 5.64
CA VAL A 156 -8.58 -1.43 6.63
C VAL A 156 -7.45 -1.56 7.63
N VAL A 157 -6.62 -0.53 7.70
CA VAL A 157 -5.47 -0.46 8.59
C VAL A 157 -5.77 0.50 9.75
N GLU A 158 -5.12 0.26 10.88
CA GLU A 158 -5.25 1.08 12.09
C GLU A 158 -4.82 2.53 11.82
N GLU A 159 -5.48 3.49 12.47
CA GLU A 159 -5.14 4.90 12.28
C GLU A 159 -3.73 5.24 12.75
N GLY A 160 -3.20 4.52 13.74
CA GLY A 160 -1.79 4.63 14.16
C GLY A 160 -0.80 4.26 13.04
N CYS A 161 -1.20 3.47 12.04
CA CYS A 161 -0.36 3.13 10.90
C CYS A 161 -0.31 4.23 9.84
N LYS A 162 -1.17 5.25 9.92
CA LYS A 162 -1.18 6.38 8.98
C LYS A 162 -0.43 7.59 9.52
N GLN A 163 0.29 7.44 10.63
CA GLN A 163 1.02 8.49 11.31
C GLN A 163 2.26 7.93 12.02
N PHE A 164 3.05 8.84 12.57
CA PHE A 164 4.29 8.50 13.28
C PHE A 164 4.25 8.85 14.77
N ASN A 165 3.17 9.45 15.27
CA ASN A 165 2.95 9.52 16.72
C ASN A 165 2.58 8.12 17.25
N ARG A 166 3.15 7.76 18.39
CA ARG A 166 2.83 6.54 19.14
C ARG A 166 1.59 6.67 20.03
N SER A 167 0.77 7.70 19.83
CA SER A 167 -0.47 7.86 20.60
C SER A 167 -1.50 6.77 20.25
N LEU A 168 -1.39 6.16 19.06
CA LEU A 168 -2.21 5.03 18.63
C LEU A 168 -1.34 3.83 18.24
N PRO A 169 -1.78 2.59 18.53
CA PRO A 169 -1.05 1.39 18.13
C PRO A 169 -1.09 1.19 16.62
N CYS A 170 -0.10 0.48 16.10
CA CYS A 170 -0.05 0.04 14.72
C CYS A 170 0.62 -1.33 14.63
N ALA A 171 -0.10 -2.34 14.11
CA ALA A 171 0.40 -3.69 13.93
C ALA A 171 0.56 -4.09 12.44
N ASN A 172 0.45 -3.13 11.51
CA ASN A 172 0.50 -3.38 10.07
C ASN A 172 1.38 -2.37 9.35
N HIS A 173 1.85 -2.70 8.15
CA HIS A 173 2.32 -1.65 7.24
C HIS A 173 1.15 -0.77 6.80
N TYR A 174 1.45 0.44 6.34
CA TYR A 174 0.48 1.26 5.62
C TYR A 174 0.96 1.47 4.20
N ARG A 175 0.02 1.38 3.24
CA ARG A 175 0.23 1.71 1.84
C ARG A 175 -0.96 2.52 1.34
N ASN A 176 -0.70 3.76 0.95
CA ASN A 176 -1.69 4.64 0.35
C ASN A 176 -1.89 4.27 -1.12
N ARG A 177 -2.91 3.47 -1.41
CA ARG A 177 -3.19 3.01 -2.78
C ARG A 177 -3.33 4.16 -3.78
N GLU A 178 -4.00 5.24 -3.40
CA GLU A 178 -4.26 6.37 -4.31
C GLU A 178 -2.97 7.05 -4.76
N VAL A 179 -2.00 7.21 -3.87
CA VAL A 179 -0.68 7.76 -4.21
C VAL A 179 0.07 6.86 -5.20
N PHE A 180 0.01 5.54 -5.02
CA PHE A 180 0.71 4.61 -5.92
C PHE A 180 0.02 4.48 -7.28
N ASP A 181 -1.31 4.46 -7.31
CA ASP A 181 -2.10 4.38 -8.54
C ASP A 181 -1.98 5.68 -9.35
N ASN A 182 -1.66 6.81 -8.70
CA ASN A 182 -1.51 8.14 -9.31
C ASN A 182 -0.13 8.77 -9.08
N TRP A 183 0.95 8.01 -9.26
CA TRP A 183 2.33 8.50 -9.05
C TRP A 183 2.76 9.62 -10.02
N ALA A 184 1.99 9.90 -11.07
CA ALA A 184 2.29 10.99 -12.00
C ALA A 184 2.23 12.35 -11.29
N GLY A 185 3.17 13.26 -11.62
CA GLY A 185 3.21 14.61 -11.08
C GLY A 185 3.86 14.74 -9.69
N VAL A 186 4.50 13.68 -9.18
CA VAL A 186 5.32 13.76 -7.97
C VAL A 186 6.56 14.60 -8.25
N ASP A 187 6.77 15.66 -7.44
CA ASP A 187 7.90 16.59 -7.48
C ASP A 187 9.06 16.05 -6.64
N GLU A 188 8.77 15.71 -5.39
CA GLU A 188 9.75 15.24 -4.40
C GLU A 188 9.25 14.00 -3.68
N VAL A 189 10.18 13.11 -3.31
CA VAL A 189 9.90 11.96 -2.45
C VAL A 189 10.80 12.02 -1.23
N LEU A 190 10.22 11.92 -0.04
CA LEU A 190 10.94 11.94 1.23
C LEU A 190 10.97 10.53 1.83
N LEU A 191 12.17 9.98 2.01
CA LEU A 191 12.40 8.88 2.94
C LEU A 191 12.61 9.49 4.33
N ALA A 192 11.80 9.09 5.30
CA ALA A 192 11.91 9.54 6.69
C ALA A 192 12.08 8.35 7.64
N VAL A 193 13.09 8.39 8.50
CA VAL A 193 13.38 7.36 9.49
C VAL A 193 12.96 7.87 10.87
N TYR A 194 12.18 7.07 11.61
CA TYR A 194 11.63 7.48 12.90
C TYR A 194 12.16 6.65 14.07
N LYS A 195 12.52 7.34 15.15
CA LYS A 195 12.83 6.75 16.46
C LYS A 195 12.14 7.58 17.55
N ASN A 196 11.43 6.92 18.46
CA ASN A 196 10.77 7.56 19.59
C ASN A 196 9.90 8.76 19.18
N ASP A 197 9.04 8.59 18.18
CA ASP A 197 8.15 9.63 17.61
C ASP A 197 8.84 10.79 16.89
N HIS A 198 10.17 10.79 16.82
CA HIS A 198 10.95 11.83 16.16
C HIS A 198 11.53 11.29 14.86
N MET A 199 11.49 12.14 13.82
CA MET A 199 12.28 11.88 12.62
C MET A 199 13.75 12.06 12.99
N VAL A 200 14.53 10.99 12.84
CA VAL A 200 15.96 10.98 13.17
C VAL A 200 16.84 11.16 11.94
N HIS A 201 16.37 10.70 10.77
CA HIS A 201 17.04 10.91 9.49
C HIS A 201 16.03 11.08 8.37
N SER A 202 16.43 11.80 7.34
CA SER A 202 15.69 12.04 6.11
C SER A 202 16.60 12.04 4.89
N VAL A 203 16.02 11.68 3.75
CA VAL A 203 16.58 11.90 2.41
C VAL A 203 15.44 12.35 1.49
N ILE A 204 15.63 13.49 0.82
CA ILE A 204 14.72 14.02 -0.19
C ILE A 204 15.26 13.63 -1.56
N PHE A 205 14.41 13.06 -2.39
CA PHE A 205 14.70 12.63 -3.74
C PHE A 205 13.89 13.43 -4.75
N ASN A 206 14.48 13.64 -5.92
CA ASN A 206 13.82 14.14 -7.11
C ASN A 206 12.81 13.11 -7.61
N GLY A 207 11.53 13.40 -7.41
CA GLY A 207 10.39 12.60 -7.83
C GLY A 207 10.00 12.80 -9.28
N LYS A 208 10.46 13.88 -9.94
CA LYS A 208 10.09 14.18 -11.33
C LYS A 208 10.47 13.05 -12.26
N SER A 209 9.51 12.68 -13.11
CA SER A 209 9.65 11.57 -14.07
C SER A 209 10.12 10.25 -13.43
N SER A 210 9.85 10.06 -12.14
CA SER A 210 10.06 8.78 -11.46
C SER A 210 8.82 7.91 -11.54
N SER A 211 8.98 6.64 -11.17
CA SER A 211 7.92 5.74 -10.78
C SER A 211 8.07 5.39 -9.31
N TYR A 212 7.02 4.81 -8.71
CA TYR A 212 7.10 4.24 -7.37
C TYR A 212 8.16 3.12 -7.25
N THR A 213 8.70 2.62 -8.37
CA THR A 213 9.75 1.59 -8.37
C THR A 213 11.17 2.11 -8.53
N ASN A 214 11.37 3.37 -8.96
CA ASN A 214 12.71 3.88 -9.33
C ASN A 214 13.10 5.24 -8.73
N TRP A 215 12.24 5.87 -7.91
CA TRP A 215 12.55 7.14 -7.24
C TRP A 215 13.73 7.01 -6.26
N PHE A 216 13.89 5.84 -5.64
CA PHE A 216 14.93 5.56 -4.65
C PHE A 216 16.24 5.19 -5.36
N ALA A 217 16.95 6.20 -5.85
CA ALA A 217 18.21 6.06 -6.57
C ALA A 217 19.19 7.17 -6.16
N GLU A 218 20.49 6.84 -6.13
CA GLU A 218 21.58 7.77 -5.80
C GLU A 218 21.49 9.07 -6.60
N GLY A 219 21.37 8.97 -7.93
CA GLY A 219 21.31 10.12 -8.83
C GLY A 219 20.05 10.98 -8.69
N ARG A 220 19.13 10.64 -7.78
CA ARG A 220 17.93 11.42 -7.48
C ARG A 220 18.01 12.12 -6.13
N ILE A 221 19.06 11.96 -5.32
CA ILE A 221 19.16 12.68 -4.04
C ILE A 221 19.21 14.19 -4.28
N ILE A 222 18.31 14.92 -3.63
CA ILE A 222 18.29 16.40 -3.57
C ILE A 222 18.94 16.86 -2.28
N ASP A 223 18.51 16.28 -1.15
CA ASP A 223 18.94 16.67 0.19
C ASP A 223 18.95 15.46 1.13
N SER A 224 19.76 15.51 2.18
CA SER A 224 19.94 14.40 3.13
C SER A 224 20.43 14.90 4.48
N SER A 225 19.91 14.30 5.55
CA SER A 225 20.43 14.45 6.90
C SER A 225 21.77 13.73 7.16
N TRP A 226 22.20 12.86 6.23
CA TRP A 226 23.54 12.29 6.22
C TRP A 226 24.43 13.09 5.26
N ASP A 227 25.46 13.73 5.79
CA ASP A 227 26.36 14.64 5.05
C ASP A 227 27.17 13.93 3.98
N ASP A 228 27.46 12.65 4.18
CA ASP A 228 28.39 11.90 3.35
C ASP A 228 27.72 10.99 2.32
N ILE A 229 26.38 10.95 2.29
CA ILE A 229 25.65 10.07 1.37
C ILE A 229 25.96 10.38 -0.10
N THR A 230 26.16 11.64 -0.48
CA THR A 230 26.47 12.01 -1.87
C THR A 230 27.96 11.99 -2.21
N THR A 231 28.83 11.81 -1.21
CA THR A 231 30.29 11.89 -1.39
C THR A 231 30.99 10.55 -1.24
N GLN A 232 30.37 9.58 -0.57
CA GLN A 232 30.89 8.22 -0.44
C GLN A 232 30.37 7.32 -1.56
N PRO A 233 31.12 6.26 -1.92
CA PRO A 233 30.66 5.31 -2.92
C PRO A 233 29.47 4.50 -2.40
N HIS A 234 28.60 4.10 -3.34
CA HIS A 234 27.48 3.20 -3.09
C HIS A 234 27.71 1.85 -3.77
N ILE A 235 27.61 0.75 -3.02
CA ILE A 235 27.63 -0.59 -3.61
C ILE A 235 26.21 -1.04 -3.95
N PHE A 236 25.27 -0.82 -3.04
CA PHE A 236 23.85 -1.01 -3.31
C PHE A 236 23.05 0.24 -2.98
N PHE A 237 22.22 0.65 -3.94
CA PHE A 237 21.26 1.73 -3.77
C PHE A 237 19.97 1.34 -4.49
N GLY A 238 18.94 0.94 -3.76
CA GLY A 238 17.68 0.58 -4.40
C GLY A 238 16.64 -0.06 -3.48
N ILE A 239 15.39 -0.05 -3.95
CA ILE A 239 14.24 -0.68 -3.27
C ILE A 239 14.43 -2.19 -3.18
N ALA A 240 14.82 -2.82 -4.30
CA ALA A 240 15.05 -4.26 -4.34
C ALA A 240 16.20 -4.71 -3.44
N GLY A 241 17.16 -3.81 -3.20
CA GLY A 241 18.38 -4.06 -2.44
C GLY A 241 19.16 -5.26 -2.96
N GLN A 242 19.67 -6.09 -2.05
CA GLN A 242 20.46 -7.27 -2.38
C GLN A 242 19.62 -8.54 -2.22
N LEU A 243 19.62 -9.42 -3.23
CA LEU A 243 19.00 -10.73 -3.14
C LEU A 243 20.07 -11.75 -2.75
N ASN A 244 20.06 -12.21 -1.50
CA ASN A 244 20.73 -13.44 -1.12
C ASN A 244 19.77 -14.32 -0.31
N ALA A 245 20.03 -15.63 -0.25
CA ALA A 245 19.08 -16.61 0.30
C ALA A 245 18.82 -16.47 1.82
N GLN A 246 19.56 -15.62 2.53
CA GLN A 246 19.60 -15.56 4.00
C GLN A 246 19.31 -14.14 4.55
N VAL A 247 19.56 -13.10 3.75
CA VAL A 247 19.41 -11.68 4.04
C VAL A 247 18.83 -11.00 2.80
N THR A 248 17.64 -10.41 2.94
CA THR A 248 17.04 -9.59 1.89
C THR A 248 16.88 -8.15 2.37
N PRO A 249 17.97 -7.36 2.42
CA PRO A 249 17.84 -5.93 2.69
C PRO A 249 17.04 -5.30 1.55
N ARG A 250 15.95 -4.59 1.90
CA ARG A 250 15.14 -3.77 0.99
C ARG A 250 15.35 -2.30 1.36
N PHE A 251 15.04 -1.39 0.44
CA PHE A 251 15.34 0.05 0.62
C PHE A 251 16.75 0.25 1.16
N TYR A 252 17.71 -0.23 0.39
CA TYR A 252 19.07 -0.41 0.88
C TYR A 252 19.96 0.67 0.30
N MET A 253 20.61 1.44 1.18
CA MET A 253 21.64 2.42 0.84
C MET A 253 22.93 1.98 1.54
N SER A 254 23.85 1.39 0.78
CA SER A 254 25.07 0.79 1.31
C SER A 254 26.32 1.31 0.64
N ARG A 255 27.38 1.39 1.43
CA ARG A 255 28.71 1.76 0.96
C ARG A 255 29.63 0.56 0.88
N ASN A 256 29.53 -0.39 1.81
CA ASN A 256 30.35 -1.58 1.75
C ASN A 256 29.66 -2.84 2.30
N ASP A 257 29.72 -3.94 1.54
CA ASP A 257 29.22 -5.27 1.93
C ASP A 257 30.32 -6.35 1.90
N ASP A 258 31.52 -6.04 1.39
CA ASP A 258 32.54 -7.03 1.01
C ASP A 258 33.39 -7.59 2.16
N LYS A 259 33.31 -7.02 3.37
CA LYS A 259 34.14 -7.42 4.53
C LYS A 259 33.42 -8.29 5.55
N GLY A 260 32.23 -8.79 5.21
CA GLY A 260 31.34 -9.45 6.16
C GLY A 260 30.87 -8.51 7.28
N CYS A 261 30.30 -9.07 8.34
CA CYS A 261 29.68 -8.31 9.43
C CYS A 261 30.54 -7.20 10.05
N PRO A 262 31.86 -7.37 10.24
CA PRO A 262 32.71 -6.34 10.84
C PRO A 262 33.00 -5.14 9.92
N GLY A 263 32.69 -5.20 8.63
CA GLY A 263 32.90 -4.06 7.72
C GLY A 263 31.69 -3.69 6.88
N PHE A 264 30.54 -4.31 7.15
CA PHE A 264 29.25 -3.87 6.64
C PHE A 264 29.04 -2.40 7.04
N ASN A 265 28.76 -1.52 6.08
CA ASN A 265 28.39 -0.13 6.34
C ASN A 265 27.45 0.47 5.27
N GLY A 266 26.55 1.36 5.70
CA GLY A 266 25.53 1.99 4.87
C GLY A 266 24.56 2.85 5.69
N TRP A 267 23.77 3.69 5.04
CA TRP A 267 22.94 4.69 5.73
C TRP A 267 21.63 4.12 6.27
N PHE A 268 20.96 3.28 5.48
CA PHE A 268 19.66 2.74 5.83
C PHE A 268 19.45 1.37 5.18
N LEU A 269 18.75 0.50 5.90
CA LEU A 269 18.20 -0.72 5.35
C LEU A 269 16.87 -1.07 6.02
N ALA A 270 15.91 -1.52 5.21
CA ALA A 270 14.67 -2.14 5.67
C ALA A 270 14.69 -3.61 5.29
N GLY A 271 15.04 -4.48 6.23
CA GLY A 271 15.36 -5.87 5.90
C GLY A 271 14.39 -6.87 6.50
N ASP A 272 14.04 -7.88 5.70
CA ASP A 272 13.38 -9.10 6.16
C ASP A 272 14.44 -10.08 6.73
N ILE A 273 15.24 -9.59 7.69
CA ILE A 273 16.47 -10.25 8.15
C ILE A 273 16.17 -11.22 9.27
N THR A 274 16.23 -12.51 8.98
CA THR A 274 16.16 -13.59 9.98
C THR A 274 17.50 -14.27 10.18
N GLN A 275 18.41 -14.20 9.20
CA GLN A 275 19.76 -14.76 9.27
C GLN A 275 20.81 -13.79 8.71
N GLY A 276 21.12 -12.74 9.47
CA GLY A 276 22.17 -11.75 9.13
C GLY A 276 23.30 -11.67 10.15
N CYS A 277 23.98 -10.54 10.16
CA CYS A 277 24.97 -10.23 11.17
C CYS A 277 24.35 -10.24 12.57
N PRO A 278 25.09 -10.59 13.64
CA PRO A 278 24.49 -10.70 14.97
C PRO A 278 23.70 -9.46 15.41
N VAL A 279 24.12 -8.27 14.99
CA VAL A 279 23.43 -6.99 15.26
C VAL A 279 22.12 -6.82 14.47
N GLU A 280 21.95 -7.55 13.37
CA GLU A 280 20.78 -7.50 12.49
C GLU A 280 19.80 -8.64 12.77
N ARG A 281 20.19 -9.62 13.59
CA ARG A 281 19.35 -10.76 13.93
C ARG A 281 18.26 -10.32 14.88
N THR A 282 17.02 -10.41 14.41
CA THR A 282 15.84 -10.11 15.20
C THR A 282 14.93 -11.33 15.31
N ILE A 283 14.11 -11.35 16.37
CA ILE A 283 13.17 -12.45 16.63
C ILE A 283 11.98 -12.46 15.65
N SER A 284 11.76 -11.35 14.94
CA SER A 284 10.70 -11.15 13.96
C SER A 284 11.20 -10.20 12.86
N PHE A 285 10.53 -10.21 11.71
CA PHE A 285 10.80 -9.30 10.60
C PHE A 285 9.56 -8.44 10.31
N PRO A 286 9.67 -7.31 9.60
CA PRO A 286 10.91 -6.70 9.15
C PRO A 286 11.60 -5.92 10.26
N SER A 287 12.86 -5.56 10.04
CA SER A 287 13.65 -4.72 10.93
C SER A 287 14.27 -3.58 10.14
N PHE A 288 14.31 -2.39 10.74
CA PHE A 288 14.79 -1.18 10.08
C PHE A 288 16.04 -0.70 10.81
N PHE A 289 17.16 -0.68 10.12
CA PHE A 289 18.41 -0.23 10.69
C PHE A 289 18.86 1.04 9.99
N TYR A 290 19.48 1.95 10.74
CA TYR A 290 20.03 3.19 10.24
C TYR A 290 21.31 3.57 10.99
N PHE A 291 22.14 4.44 10.40
CA PHE A 291 23.27 5.03 11.10
C PHE A 291 22.86 6.25 11.91
N THR A 292 23.17 6.24 13.20
CA THR A 292 22.77 7.31 14.15
C THR A 292 23.60 8.58 14.03
N ARG A 293 24.73 8.54 13.33
CA ARG A 293 25.61 9.69 13.11
C ARG A 293 25.37 10.27 11.72
N GLU A 294 25.68 11.56 11.57
CA GLU A 294 25.63 12.31 10.31
C GLU A 294 26.65 11.77 9.27
N THR A 295 27.70 11.07 9.74
CA THR A 295 28.75 10.45 8.89
C THR A 295 28.86 8.95 9.12
N LEU A 296 29.25 8.22 8.09
CA LEU A 296 29.35 6.77 8.04
C LEU A 296 30.29 6.17 9.11
N THR A 297 29.77 5.14 9.80
CA THR A 297 30.54 4.25 10.68
C THR A 297 30.24 2.78 10.34
N VAL A 298 30.69 1.82 11.14
CA VAL A 298 30.46 0.37 10.88
C VAL A 298 29.20 -0.10 11.62
N TRP A 299 28.34 -0.92 10.97
CA TRP A 299 27.11 -1.46 11.59
C TRP A 299 27.37 -2.30 12.84
N ALA A 300 28.52 -2.98 12.92
CA ALA A 300 28.96 -3.73 14.10
C ALA A 300 29.38 -2.86 15.31
N SER A 301 29.28 -1.54 15.22
CA SER A 301 29.55 -0.61 16.30
C SER A 301 28.25 -0.21 17.04
N PRO A 302 28.31 0.32 18.28
CA PRO A 302 27.14 0.87 18.97
C PRO A 302 26.46 2.07 18.26
N SER A 303 26.91 2.41 17.05
CA SER A 303 26.40 3.52 16.22
C SER A 303 25.30 3.07 15.23
N ALA A 304 24.97 1.77 15.18
CA ALA A 304 23.81 1.27 14.47
C ALA A 304 22.55 1.48 15.31
N GLY A 305 21.63 2.28 14.79
CA GLY A 305 20.30 2.49 15.35
C GLY A 305 19.29 1.54 14.73
N GLN A 306 18.28 1.19 15.52
CA GLN A 306 17.10 0.49 15.01
C GLN A 306 15.89 1.42 15.05
N ALA A 307 15.29 1.65 13.89
CA ALA A 307 14.14 2.53 13.75
C ALA A 307 12.84 1.84 14.17
N ASP A 308 11.91 2.65 14.65
CA ASP A 308 10.60 2.18 15.09
C ASP A 308 9.57 2.19 13.96
N ALA A 309 9.86 2.96 12.90
CA ALA A 309 9.17 2.99 11.62
C ALA A 309 10.04 3.71 10.60
N PHE A 310 9.72 3.54 9.32
CA PHE A 310 10.14 4.47 8.28
C PHE A 310 8.93 4.88 7.44
N GLY A 311 8.97 6.09 6.91
CA GLY A 311 7.94 6.67 6.07
C GLY A 311 8.48 6.99 4.68
N ILE A 312 7.61 6.86 3.69
CA ILE A 312 7.80 7.41 2.35
C ILE A 312 6.69 8.42 2.14
N PHE A 313 7.06 9.68 1.97
CA PHE A 313 6.13 10.75 1.66
C PHE A 313 6.36 11.25 0.24
N VAL A 314 5.29 11.71 -0.41
CA VAL A 314 5.36 12.34 -1.73
C VAL A 314 4.82 13.76 -1.66
N LYS A 315 5.41 14.65 -2.44
CA LYS A 315 4.94 16.01 -2.69
C LYS A 315 4.70 16.18 -4.18
N TYR A 316 3.64 16.88 -4.53
CA TYR A 316 3.26 17.16 -5.92
C TYR A 316 3.60 18.61 -6.28
N GLU A 317 3.74 18.87 -7.58
CA GLU A 317 3.90 20.23 -8.13
C GLU A 317 2.68 21.14 -7.89
#